data_AF-A0A3C1DL49-F1
#
_entry.id   AF-A0A3C1DL49-F1
#
_cell.length_a   1.000
_cell.length_b   1.000
_cell.length_c   1.000
_cell.angle_alpha   90.00
_cell.angle_beta   90.00
_cell.angle_gamma   90.00
#
_symmetry.space_group_name_H-M   'P 1'
#
loop_
_entity.id
_entity.type
_entity.pdbx_description
1 polymer ?
#
loop_
_entity_poly.entity_id
_entity_poly.type
_entity_poly.pdbx_seq_one_letter_code
_entity_poly.pdbx_strand_id
1 'polypeptide(L)'
;MVPEPPRPTIRCLFEDLADTISDARLRSALLARQLPDLSVQLHDVDHPIVSAASHRYTDGEPRGRDRYRSVRDHPWVECRHGERWRGLVLWQPAVQCWLGFAGWHEADSLDDVYERFTRRCTSGAKTDSSHFLPTKDDDLRLQAELLQVRKSELKQGFRRRVLQCLLAAVSAPETEQQETLHDGSLLSVVFRPDGDIDELTLRIAIDWRGGKGAPIVEDVKDAVPGIANSEWQIIPPGPLRLDPAFFVYVDDSWVGRLMDAASEHGLEVLAADPNLVVDQRDGAAHTIQGNSTVTAAYAEGHVVRALCGRRFIPQADPSTAPPCSKCEDRRKQLESGSAST
;
A
#
# COMPACT_ATOMS: atom_id res chain seq x y z
N MET A 1 15.31 11.47 15.85
CA MET A 1 14.36 11.22 14.73
C MET A 1 14.88 12.06 13.58
N VAL A 2 14.97 11.51 12.37
CA VAL A 2 15.25 12.33 11.18
C VAL A 2 13.98 13.14 10.92
N PRO A 3 14.06 14.47 10.75
CA PRO A 3 12.90 15.29 10.42
C PRO A 3 12.30 14.86 9.08
N GLU A 4 10.99 14.73 9.00
CA GLU A 4 10.29 14.53 7.74
C GLU A 4 10.18 15.86 6.97
N PRO A 5 9.88 15.81 5.66
CA PRO A 5 9.58 17.01 4.89
C PRO A 5 8.57 17.93 5.62
N PRO A 6 8.74 19.25 5.52
CA PRO A 6 7.80 20.22 6.06
C PRO A 6 6.35 19.89 5.68
N ARG A 7 5.49 19.81 6.69
CA ARG A 7 4.12 19.28 6.55
C ARG A 7 3.10 20.21 7.19
N PRO A 8 1.85 20.28 6.69
CA PRO A 8 0.81 21.07 7.36
C PRO A 8 0.53 20.51 8.75
N THR A 9 0.26 21.40 9.69
CA THR A 9 -0.44 21.03 10.93
C THR A 9 -1.87 20.59 10.59
N ILE A 10 -2.47 19.75 11.43
CA ILE A 10 -3.87 19.33 11.34
C ILE A 10 -4.79 20.56 11.31
N ARG A 11 -4.49 21.58 12.12
CA ARG A 11 -5.22 22.86 12.11
C ARG A 11 -5.11 23.54 10.74
N CYS A 12 -3.89 23.73 10.22
CA CYS A 12 -3.68 24.36 8.92
C CYS A 12 -4.41 23.59 7.81
N LEU A 13 -4.36 22.26 7.85
CA LEU A 13 -5.03 21.41 6.87
C LEU A 13 -6.54 21.59 6.90
N PHE A 14 -7.16 21.63 8.08
CA PHE A 14 -8.61 21.76 8.21
C PHE A 14 -9.14 23.19 8.03
N GLU A 15 -8.41 24.19 8.50
CA GLU A 15 -8.91 25.56 8.58
C GLU A 15 -8.48 26.43 7.41
N ASP A 16 -7.32 26.15 6.82
CA ASP A 16 -6.70 27.04 5.85
C ASP A 16 -6.64 26.43 4.44
N LEU A 17 -6.65 25.10 4.32
CA LEU A 17 -6.42 24.38 3.06
C LEU A 17 -7.59 23.49 2.62
N ALA A 18 -8.51 23.14 3.52
CA ALA A 18 -9.49 22.08 3.27
C ALA A 18 -10.36 22.37 2.03
N ASP A 19 -10.81 23.62 1.85
CA ASP A 19 -11.67 24.06 0.75
C ASP A 19 -10.95 24.16 -0.60
N THR A 20 -9.62 24.23 -0.58
CA THR A 20 -8.77 24.45 -1.76
C THR A 20 -8.08 23.19 -2.27
N ILE A 21 -8.30 22.04 -1.62
CA ILE A 21 -7.84 20.74 -2.11
C ILE A 21 -8.56 20.37 -3.42
N SER A 22 -7.76 19.97 -4.42
CA SER A 22 -8.24 19.58 -5.75
C SER A 22 -9.01 18.25 -5.73
N ASP A 23 -8.54 17.26 -4.98
CA ASP A 23 -9.23 15.98 -4.80
C ASP A 23 -10.55 16.18 -4.04
N ALA A 24 -11.66 15.92 -4.72
CA ALA A 24 -13.00 16.11 -4.17
C ALA A 24 -13.30 15.21 -2.96
N ARG A 25 -12.78 13.97 -2.92
CA ARG A 25 -12.97 13.05 -1.80
C ARG A 25 -12.19 13.52 -0.59
N LEU A 26 -10.90 13.84 -0.79
CA LEU A 26 -10.05 14.36 0.28
C LEU A 26 -10.60 15.68 0.83
N ARG A 27 -10.98 16.61 -0.06
CA ARG A 27 -11.65 17.87 0.32
C ARG A 27 -12.88 17.62 1.19
N SER A 28 -13.77 16.73 0.78
CA SER A 28 -14.99 16.41 1.54
C SER A 28 -14.67 15.87 2.93
N ALA A 29 -13.67 14.98 3.05
CA ALA A 29 -13.24 14.44 4.34
C ALA A 29 -12.66 15.53 5.25
N LEU A 30 -11.77 16.38 4.72
CA LEU A 30 -11.14 17.46 5.48
C LEU A 30 -12.15 18.51 5.95
N LEU A 31 -13.12 18.89 5.11
CA LEU A 31 -14.22 19.78 5.50
C LEU A 31 -15.08 19.18 6.62
N ALA A 32 -15.22 17.85 6.65
CA ALA A 32 -15.86 17.11 7.74
C ALA A 32 -14.95 16.87 8.96
N ARG A 33 -13.77 17.51 9.02
CA ARG A 33 -12.75 17.34 10.07
C ARG A 33 -12.24 15.90 10.21
N GLN A 34 -12.19 15.17 9.09
CA GLN A 34 -11.63 13.81 9.03
C GLN A 34 -10.27 13.85 8.34
N LEU A 35 -9.26 13.30 9.00
CA LEU A 35 -7.93 13.15 8.41
C LEU A 35 -7.92 12.03 7.36
N PRO A 36 -7.06 12.11 6.35
CA PRO A 36 -6.87 11.01 5.41
C PRO A 36 -6.30 9.78 6.12
N ASP A 37 -6.38 8.61 5.48
CA ASP A 37 -5.76 7.38 5.98
C ASP A 37 -4.25 7.56 6.19
N LEU A 38 -3.64 6.70 7.03
CA LEU A 38 -2.19 6.75 7.31
C LEU A 38 -1.31 6.42 6.10
N SER A 39 -1.88 5.82 5.04
CA SER A 39 -1.21 5.67 3.75
C SER A 39 -0.98 7.00 3.01
N VAL A 40 -1.69 8.06 3.37
CA VAL A 40 -1.49 9.41 2.82
C VAL A 40 -0.79 10.27 3.87
N GLN A 41 0.49 10.52 3.63
CA GLN A 41 1.29 11.40 4.48
C GLN A 41 0.87 12.85 4.27
N LEU A 42 0.81 13.65 5.34
CA LEU A 42 0.33 15.03 5.20
C LEU A 42 1.25 15.92 4.35
N HIS A 43 2.53 15.59 4.21
CA HIS A 43 3.44 16.30 3.30
C HIS A 43 3.25 15.95 1.82
N ASP A 44 2.52 14.87 1.52
CA ASP A 44 2.20 14.38 0.16
C ASP A 44 0.81 14.82 -0.31
N VAL A 45 0.05 15.55 0.53
CA VAL A 45 -1.25 16.12 0.13
C VAL A 45 -1.05 17.02 -1.08
N ASP A 46 -1.77 16.73 -2.17
CA ASP A 46 -1.69 17.48 -3.42
C ASP A 46 -2.25 18.90 -3.24
N HIS A 47 -1.36 19.81 -2.85
CA HIS A 47 -1.64 21.23 -2.70
C HIS A 47 -0.39 22.08 -2.98
N PRO A 48 -0.49 23.16 -3.78
CA PRO A 48 0.68 23.94 -4.22
C PRO A 48 1.57 24.47 -3.09
N ILE A 49 0.97 24.98 -2.00
CA ILE A 49 1.75 25.51 -0.87
C ILE A 49 2.38 24.42 0.01
N VAL A 50 1.77 23.22 0.05
CA VAL A 50 2.33 22.06 0.78
C VAL A 50 3.57 21.59 0.04
N SER A 51 3.45 21.34 -1.26
CA SER A 51 4.57 20.97 -2.14
C SER A 51 5.71 21.99 -2.08
N ALA A 52 5.40 23.30 -2.11
CA ALA A 52 6.42 24.35 -2.00
C ALA A 52 7.11 24.38 -0.64
N ALA A 53 6.37 24.14 0.46
CA ALA A 53 6.95 24.05 1.78
C ALA A 53 7.89 22.84 1.87
N SER A 54 7.41 21.65 1.50
CA SER A 54 8.21 20.41 1.47
C SER A 54 9.49 20.62 0.66
N HIS A 55 9.37 21.00 -0.61
CA HIS A 55 10.52 21.11 -1.51
C HIS A 55 11.55 22.15 -1.04
N ARG A 56 11.11 23.29 -0.51
CA ARG A 56 12.01 24.38 -0.13
C ARG A 56 12.76 24.10 1.17
N TYR A 57 12.13 23.43 2.12
CA TYR A 57 12.57 23.40 3.52
C TYR A 57 12.93 21.98 4.01
N THR A 58 12.90 20.95 3.15
CA THR A 58 13.50 19.64 3.45
C THR A 58 15.02 19.73 3.58
N ASP A 59 15.70 20.26 2.55
CA ASP A 59 17.17 20.35 2.51
C ASP A 59 17.70 21.80 2.55
N GLY A 60 16.80 22.77 2.47
CA GLY A 60 17.14 24.19 2.33
C GLY A 60 17.00 24.98 3.63
N GLU A 61 18.07 25.69 4.01
CA GLU A 61 17.97 26.70 5.08
C GLU A 61 17.22 27.95 4.60
N PRO A 62 16.34 28.53 5.44
CA PRO A 62 15.68 29.79 5.13
C PRO A 62 16.72 30.93 5.04
N ARG A 63 16.55 31.79 4.03
CA ARG A 63 17.36 33.01 3.93
C ARG A 63 16.90 34.00 5.00
N GLY A 64 17.78 34.92 5.42
CA GLY A 64 17.41 35.94 6.42
C GLY A 64 16.20 36.81 6.03
N ARG A 65 15.94 36.98 4.72
CA ARG A 65 14.76 37.68 4.20
C ARG A 65 13.46 36.88 4.27
N ASP A 66 13.55 35.57 4.45
CA ASP A 66 12.39 34.68 4.52
C ASP A 66 11.78 34.68 5.92
N ARG A 67 12.48 35.21 6.93
CA ARG A 67 11.93 35.33 8.29
C ARG A 67 10.75 36.28 8.32
N TYR A 68 9.66 35.81 8.91
CA TYR A 68 8.48 36.63 9.10
C TYR A 68 8.73 37.68 10.18
N ARG A 69 8.51 38.96 9.85
CA ARG A 69 8.97 40.08 10.70
C ARG A 69 7.92 40.65 11.62
N SER A 70 6.64 40.44 11.33
CA SER A 70 5.51 41.04 12.05
C SER A 70 5.17 40.29 13.35
N VAL A 71 5.48 39.00 13.41
CA VAL A 71 5.25 38.12 14.56
C VAL A 71 6.55 37.33 14.81
N ARG A 72 7.18 37.54 15.98
CA ARG A 72 8.58 37.11 16.26
C ARG A 72 8.75 36.26 17.52
N ASP A 73 7.65 35.86 18.14
CA ASP A 73 7.61 34.96 19.30
C ASP A 73 8.10 33.54 18.96
N HIS A 74 7.93 33.11 17.70
CA HIS A 74 8.42 31.84 17.17
C HIS A 74 9.18 32.01 15.84
N PRO A 75 10.02 31.04 15.43
CA PRO A 75 10.84 31.12 14.21
C PRO A 75 10.01 30.87 12.93
N TRP A 76 9.06 31.76 12.65
CA TRP A 76 8.24 31.71 11.44
C TRP A 76 9.02 32.14 10.21
N VAL A 77 8.91 31.36 9.14
CA VAL A 77 9.48 31.67 7.83
C VAL A 77 8.40 31.62 6.74
N GLU A 78 8.49 32.56 5.82
CA GLU A 78 7.57 32.71 4.70
C GLU A 78 7.80 31.65 3.63
N CYS A 79 6.73 30.96 3.25
CA CYS A 79 6.69 30.09 2.09
C CYS A 79 5.79 30.70 1.00
N ARG A 80 6.19 30.57 -0.26
CA ARG A 80 5.48 31.14 -1.40
C ARG A 80 5.45 30.13 -2.54
N HIS A 81 4.29 29.98 -3.16
CA HIS A 81 4.13 29.24 -4.41
C HIS A 81 3.41 30.12 -5.44
N GLY A 82 4.10 30.44 -6.53
CA GLY A 82 3.62 31.37 -7.54
C GLY A 82 3.21 32.73 -6.96
N GLU A 83 2.32 33.43 -7.66
CA GLU A 83 1.82 34.74 -7.22
C GLU A 83 0.75 34.63 -6.13
N ARG A 84 0.03 33.52 -6.07
CA ARG A 84 -1.20 33.38 -5.28
C ARG A 84 -1.01 32.74 -3.91
N TRP A 85 -0.19 31.70 -3.78
CA TRP A 85 -0.14 30.94 -2.54
C TRP A 85 0.94 31.45 -1.60
N ARG A 86 0.57 31.63 -0.33
CA ARG A 86 1.47 32.01 0.76
C ARG A 86 1.25 31.11 1.96
N GLY A 87 2.30 30.95 2.76
CA GLY A 87 2.23 30.21 4.01
C GLY A 87 3.33 30.61 4.97
N LEU A 88 3.16 30.19 6.22
CA LEU A 88 4.11 30.37 7.30
C LEU A 88 4.52 29.01 7.84
N VAL A 89 5.81 28.73 7.75
CA VAL A 89 6.42 27.51 8.23
C VAL A 89 7.11 27.80 9.55
N LEU A 90 6.82 27.01 10.58
CA LEU A 90 7.57 26.97 11.82
C LEU A 90 8.90 26.28 11.54
N TRP A 91 10.00 27.03 11.53
CA TRP A 91 11.31 26.52 11.18
C TRP A 91 12.00 25.88 12.40
N GLN A 92 12.02 24.55 12.43
CA GLN A 92 12.64 23.74 13.49
C GLN A 92 13.34 22.51 12.89
N PRO A 93 14.43 22.69 12.13
CA PRO A 93 15.07 21.62 11.34
C PRO A 93 15.68 20.51 12.19
N ALA A 94 15.90 20.72 13.49
CA ALA A 94 16.37 19.67 14.39
C ALA A 94 15.24 18.80 14.95
N VAL A 95 13.97 19.17 14.72
CA VAL A 95 12.78 18.48 15.26
C VAL A 95 11.85 18.09 14.12
N GLN A 96 11.07 19.05 13.63
CA GLN A 96 10.15 18.91 12.51
C GLN A 96 9.71 20.31 12.10
N CYS A 97 9.75 20.61 10.80
CA CYS A 97 9.19 21.85 10.28
C CYS A 97 7.69 21.67 9.99
N TRP A 98 6.88 22.67 10.36
CA TRP A 98 5.42 22.61 10.24
C TRP A 98 4.90 23.80 9.46
N LEU A 99 4.13 23.56 8.40
CA LEU A 99 3.30 24.61 7.79
C LEU A 99 2.14 24.91 8.75
N GLY A 100 2.29 26.01 9.48
CA GLY A 100 1.42 26.40 10.57
C GLY A 100 0.27 27.29 10.13
N PHE A 101 0.38 27.98 8.98
CA PHE A 101 -0.67 28.82 8.41
C PHE A 101 -0.51 28.94 6.89
N ALA A 102 -1.61 28.98 6.15
CA ALA A 102 -1.56 29.15 4.69
C ALA A 102 -2.78 29.89 4.14
N GLY A 103 -2.71 30.29 2.87
CA GLY A 103 -3.87 30.81 2.16
C GLY A 103 -3.54 31.54 0.87
N TRP A 104 -4.55 32.24 0.38
CA TRP A 104 -4.47 33.10 -0.80
C TRP A 104 -3.89 34.48 -0.48
N HIS A 105 -2.95 34.89 -1.31
CA HIS A 105 -2.45 36.24 -1.41
C HIS A 105 -3.41 37.06 -2.27
N GLU A 106 -3.96 38.09 -1.67
CA GLU A 106 -4.69 39.15 -2.35
C GLU A 106 -3.96 40.45 -2.03
N ALA A 107 -3.21 40.96 -3.01
CA ALA A 107 -2.47 42.20 -2.84
C ALA A 107 -3.42 43.33 -2.40
N ASP A 108 -2.99 44.10 -1.39
CA ASP A 108 -3.73 45.23 -0.82
C ASP A 108 -5.10 44.87 -0.21
N SER A 109 -5.33 43.60 0.16
CA SER A 109 -6.53 43.12 0.84
C SER A 109 -6.29 42.83 2.32
N LEU A 110 -7.26 43.13 3.17
CA LEU A 110 -7.27 42.70 4.59
C LEU A 110 -7.41 41.17 4.74
N ASP A 111 -7.72 40.48 3.64
CA ASP A 111 -7.76 39.03 3.53
C ASP A 111 -6.43 38.43 3.04
N ASP A 112 -5.39 39.26 2.84
CA ASP A 112 -4.03 38.78 2.63
C ASP A 112 -3.59 37.85 3.77
N VAL A 113 -2.94 36.72 3.42
CA VAL A 113 -2.51 35.69 4.37
C VAL A 113 -1.71 36.28 5.52
N TYR A 114 -0.76 37.16 5.26
CA TYR A 114 0.14 37.66 6.29
C TYR A 114 -0.55 38.65 7.21
N GLU A 115 -1.41 39.51 6.66
CA GLU A 115 -2.23 40.43 7.46
C GLU A 115 -3.22 39.65 8.34
N ARG A 116 -3.86 38.61 7.80
CA ARG A 116 -4.74 37.71 8.58
C ARG A 116 -3.99 37.03 9.72
N PHE A 117 -2.78 36.53 9.45
CA PHE A 117 -1.96 35.90 10.48
C PHE A 117 -1.55 36.90 11.57
N THR A 118 -1.02 38.07 11.19
CA THR A 118 -0.62 39.12 12.16
C THR A 118 -1.80 39.54 13.01
N ARG A 119 -2.97 39.75 12.42
CA ARG A 119 -4.19 40.14 13.15
C ARG A 119 -4.64 39.07 14.15
N ARG A 120 -4.49 37.78 13.82
CA ARG A 120 -4.84 36.68 14.74
C ARG A 120 -3.81 36.49 15.86
N CYS A 121 -2.58 36.95 15.67
CA CYS A 121 -1.51 36.82 16.67
C CYS A 121 -1.32 38.07 17.53
N THR A 122 -1.81 39.24 17.11
CA THR A 122 -1.56 40.51 17.81
C THR A 122 -2.83 41.04 18.48
N SER A 123 -2.71 41.39 19.76
CA SER A 123 -3.75 42.09 20.52
C SER A 123 -3.10 43.23 21.31
N GLY A 124 -3.25 44.45 20.82
CA GLY A 124 -2.53 45.61 21.34
C GLY A 124 -1.01 45.42 21.20
N ALA A 125 -0.28 45.48 22.31
CA ALA A 125 1.17 45.27 22.35
C ALA A 125 1.59 43.79 22.53
N LYS A 126 0.64 42.87 22.74
CA LYS A 126 0.94 41.44 22.94
C LYS A 126 0.92 40.71 21.60
N THR A 127 1.96 39.90 21.36
CA THR A 127 2.04 38.96 20.24
C THR A 127 2.05 37.54 20.78
N ASP A 128 1.16 36.69 20.27
CA ASP A 128 1.04 35.28 20.64
C ASP A 128 0.50 34.48 19.43
N SER A 129 1.37 33.67 18.85
CA SER A 129 1.08 32.78 17.73
C SER A 129 0.98 31.31 18.14
N SER A 130 0.85 31.03 19.45
CA SER A 130 0.79 29.66 20.00
C SER A 130 -0.36 28.83 19.40
N HIS A 131 -1.43 29.48 18.94
CA HIS A 131 -2.57 28.82 18.27
C HIS A 131 -2.19 28.14 16.94
N PHE A 132 -1.09 28.56 16.31
CA PHE A 132 -0.63 28.04 15.02
C PHE A 132 0.49 27.01 15.16
N LEU A 133 0.94 26.73 16.39
CA LEU A 133 1.95 25.71 16.65
C LEU A 133 1.35 24.30 16.48
N PRO A 134 2.18 23.31 16.12
CA PRO A 134 1.78 21.91 16.18
C PRO A 134 1.34 21.55 17.61
N THR A 135 0.34 20.69 17.67
CA THR A 135 -0.20 20.11 18.90
C THR A 135 0.30 18.68 19.09
N LYS A 136 -0.05 18.06 20.22
CA LYS A 136 0.23 16.64 20.46
C LYS A 136 -0.39 15.73 19.39
N ASP A 137 -1.51 16.11 18.80
CA ASP A 137 -2.18 15.31 17.78
C ASP A 137 -1.38 15.32 16.46
N ASP A 138 -0.70 16.43 16.15
CA ASP A 138 0.21 16.54 15.01
C ASP A 138 1.40 15.58 15.16
N ASP A 139 2.01 15.54 16.34
CA ASP A 139 3.11 14.63 16.65
C ASP A 139 2.66 13.16 16.63
N LEU A 140 1.49 12.85 17.22
CA LEU A 140 0.92 11.50 17.18
C LEU A 140 0.61 11.05 15.75
N ARG A 141 0.09 11.96 14.92
CA ARG A 141 -0.17 11.70 13.50
C ARG A 141 1.13 11.40 12.75
N LEU A 142 2.17 12.22 12.93
CA LEU A 142 3.49 11.99 12.33
C LEU A 142 4.06 10.62 12.75
N GLN A 143 4.00 10.29 14.04
CA GLN A 143 4.47 8.99 14.53
C GLN A 143 3.70 7.81 13.93
N ALA A 144 2.38 7.94 13.81
CA ALA A 144 1.54 6.91 13.20
C ALA A 144 1.85 6.70 11.71
N GLU A 145 2.07 7.77 10.95
CA GLU A 145 2.50 7.69 9.55
C GLU A 145 3.86 7.02 9.41
N LEU A 146 4.85 7.39 10.22
CA LEU A 146 6.18 6.77 10.20
C LEU A 146 6.12 5.26 10.52
N LEU A 147 5.26 4.85 11.45
CA LEU A 147 5.01 3.44 11.74
C LEU A 147 4.34 2.73 10.57
N GLN A 148 3.40 3.40 9.88
CA GLN A 148 2.72 2.84 8.72
C GLN A 148 3.66 2.68 7.53
N VAL A 149 4.50 3.68 7.22
CA VAL A 149 5.55 3.59 6.18
C VAL A 149 6.46 2.41 6.47
N ARG A 150 6.99 2.31 7.69
CA ARG A 150 7.86 1.19 8.08
C ARG A 150 7.15 -0.15 7.98
N LYS A 151 5.88 -0.24 8.37
CA LYS A 151 5.09 -1.48 8.26
C LYS A 151 4.92 -1.88 6.80
N SER A 152 4.61 -0.92 5.93
CA SER A 152 4.47 -1.15 4.48
C SER A 152 5.80 -1.60 3.85
N GLU A 153 6.91 -0.93 4.18
CA GLU A 153 8.25 -1.31 3.70
C GLU A 153 8.66 -2.71 4.17
N LEU A 154 8.40 -3.06 5.43
CA LEU A 154 8.67 -4.40 5.95
C LEU A 154 7.82 -5.45 5.24
N LYS A 155 6.53 -5.15 5.01
CA LYS A 155 5.61 -6.06 4.30
C LYS A 155 6.05 -6.25 2.84
N GLN A 156 6.37 -5.16 2.14
CA GLN A 156 6.86 -5.20 0.76
C GLN A 156 8.19 -5.94 0.66
N GLY A 157 9.16 -5.64 1.53
CA GLY A 157 10.46 -6.30 1.57
C GLY A 157 10.35 -7.80 1.88
N PHE A 158 9.40 -8.18 2.74
CA PHE A 158 9.09 -9.59 2.98
C PHE A 158 8.51 -10.27 1.73
N ARG A 159 7.47 -9.69 1.12
CA ARG A 159 6.85 -10.21 -0.11
C ARG A 159 7.86 -10.35 -1.24
N ARG A 160 8.74 -9.36 -1.40
CA ARG A 160 9.82 -9.37 -2.38
C ARG A 160 10.72 -10.59 -2.25
N ARG A 161 11.11 -10.97 -1.03
CA ARG A 161 11.94 -12.18 -0.77
C ARG A 161 11.20 -13.47 -1.12
N VAL A 162 9.92 -13.56 -0.75
CA VAL A 162 9.08 -14.72 -1.11
C VAL A 162 8.97 -14.85 -2.62
N LEU A 163 8.66 -13.76 -3.33
CA LEU A 163 8.56 -13.72 -4.79
C LEU A 163 9.89 -14.04 -5.46
N GLN A 164 11.01 -13.55 -4.93
CA GLN A 164 12.35 -13.88 -5.44
C GLN A 164 12.61 -15.40 -5.36
N CYS A 165 12.27 -16.02 -4.23
CA CYS A 165 12.41 -17.46 -4.04
C CYS A 165 11.47 -18.25 -4.97
N LEU A 166 10.21 -17.80 -5.13
CA LEU A 166 9.24 -18.38 -6.06
C LEU A 166 9.74 -18.34 -7.51
N LEU A 167 10.20 -17.19 -8.00
CA LEU A 167 10.68 -17.03 -9.37
C LEU A 167 11.94 -17.86 -9.66
N ALA A 168 12.84 -17.97 -8.67
CA ALA A 168 13.98 -18.88 -8.77
C ALA A 168 13.52 -20.34 -8.90
N ALA A 169 12.48 -20.74 -8.15
CA ALA A 169 11.96 -22.10 -8.15
C ALA A 169 11.20 -22.43 -9.43
N VAL A 170 10.52 -21.45 -10.02
CA VAL A 170 9.93 -21.54 -11.36
C VAL A 170 11.02 -21.75 -12.41
N SER A 171 12.13 -21.02 -12.31
CA SER A 171 13.24 -21.09 -13.27
C SER A 171 14.06 -22.38 -13.17
N ALA A 172 13.96 -23.10 -12.05
CA ALA A 172 14.61 -24.38 -11.81
C ALA A 172 13.63 -25.37 -11.16
N PRO A 173 12.66 -25.91 -11.93
CA PRO A 173 11.72 -26.90 -11.43
C PRO A 173 12.43 -28.09 -10.80
N GLU A 174 11.77 -28.75 -9.85
CA GLU A 174 12.27 -29.89 -9.07
C GLU A 174 13.49 -29.59 -8.16
N THR A 175 14.09 -28.41 -8.27
CA THR A 175 15.19 -27.95 -7.42
C THR A 175 14.63 -27.14 -6.25
N GLU A 176 14.97 -27.52 -5.02
CA GLU A 176 14.61 -26.75 -3.82
C GLU A 176 15.40 -25.45 -3.79
N GLN A 177 14.69 -24.32 -3.94
CA GLN A 177 15.25 -22.99 -3.76
C GLN A 177 15.07 -22.55 -2.32
N GLN A 178 16.00 -21.73 -1.83
CA GLN A 178 15.97 -21.25 -0.45
C GLN A 178 16.22 -19.75 -0.40
N GLU A 179 15.58 -19.09 0.57
CA GLU A 179 15.76 -17.67 0.83
C GLU A 179 15.68 -17.41 2.34
N THR A 180 16.55 -16.54 2.85
CA THR A 180 16.54 -16.15 4.27
C THR A 180 15.59 -14.97 4.47
N LEU A 181 14.61 -15.15 5.36
CA LEU A 181 13.63 -14.14 5.74
C LEU A 181 14.23 -13.15 6.77
N HIS A 182 13.54 -12.03 7.00
CA HIS A 182 14.06 -10.93 7.83
C HIS A 182 14.28 -11.30 9.31
N ASP A 183 13.58 -12.32 9.81
CA ASP A 183 13.73 -12.86 11.16
C ASP A 183 14.83 -13.94 11.27
N GLY A 184 15.46 -14.28 10.15
CA GLY A 184 16.47 -15.34 10.04
C GLY A 184 15.90 -16.72 9.71
N SER A 185 14.59 -16.87 9.61
CA SER A 185 13.95 -18.11 9.16
C SER A 185 14.32 -18.43 7.71
N LEU A 186 14.40 -19.71 7.37
CA LEU A 186 14.76 -20.15 6.02
C LEU A 186 13.52 -20.65 5.28
N LEU A 187 13.09 -19.89 4.28
CA LEU A 187 12.06 -20.31 3.33
C LEU A 187 12.68 -21.29 2.33
N SER A 188 11.99 -22.40 2.07
CA SER A 188 12.29 -23.34 1.00
C SER A 188 11.09 -23.46 0.06
N VAL A 189 11.32 -23.35 -1.25
CA VAL A 189 10.27 -23.42 -2.28
C VAL A 189 10.70 -24.42 -3.35
N VAL A 190 9.77 -25.26 -3.81
CA VAL A 190 10.00 -26.18 -4.94
C VAL A 190 8.72 -26.40 -5.72
N PHE A 191 8.84 -26.40 -7.05
CA PHE A 191 7.79 -26.88 -7.96
C PHE A 191 8.08 -28.33 -8.34
N ARG A 192 7.06 -29.18 -8.34
CA ARG A 192 7.16 -30.55 -8.85
C ARG A 192 6.04 -30.81 -9.85
N PRO A 193 6.30 -31.49 -10.97
CA PRO A 193 5.24 -32.06 -11.80
C PRO A 193 4.35 -32.94 -10.93
N ASP A 194 3.04 -32.74 -11.01
CA ASP A 194 2.10 -33.79 -10.64
C ASP A 194 1.82 -34.64 -11.89
N GLY A 195 1.42 -35.89 -11.75
CA GLY A 195 1.27 -36.84 -12.86
C GLY A 195 0.25 -36.46 -13.96
N ASP A 196 -0.34 -35.26 -13.92
CA ASP A 196 -1.22 -34.66 -14.92
C ASP A 196 -0.47 -33.57 -15.72
N ILE A 197 -0.74 -33.48 -17.02
CA ILE A 197 0.11 -32.80 -18.02
C ILE A 197 0.15 -31.26 -17.84
N ASP A 198 -0.75 -30.68 -17.04
CA ASP A 198 -0.85 -29.22 -16.82
C ASP A 198 -0.84 -28.81 -15.32
N GLU A 199 -0.63 -29.74 -14.38
CA GLU A 199 -0.69 -29.45 -12.93
C GLU A 199 0.68 -29.61 -12.24
N LEU A 200 1.06 -28.59 -11.50
CA LEU A 200 2.28 -28.52 -10.71
C LEU A 200 1.93 -28.44 -9.22
N THR A 201 2.71 -29.14 -8.40
CA THR A 201 2.69 -28.94 -6.96
C THR A 201 3.69 -27.85 -6.57
N LEU A 202 3.19 -26.72 -6.06
CA LEU A 202 3.98 -25.72 -5.36
C LEU A 202 4.09 -26.14 -3.90
N ARG A 203 5.30 -26.47 -3.44
CA ARG A 203 5.58 -26.77 -2.03
C ARG A 203 6.41 -25.65 -1.40
N ILE A 204 5.97 -25.20 -0.22
CA ILE A 204 6.73 -24.30 0.65
C ILE A 204 7.05 -25.00 1.97
N ALA A 205 8.22 -24.72 2.54
CA ALA A 205 8.57 -25.11 3.90
C ALA A 205 9.37 -23.99 4.55
N ILE A 206 9.25 -23.86 5.88
CA ILE A 206 9.95 -22.80 6.62
C ILE A 206 10.67 -23.46 7.80
N ASP A 207 12.00 -23.39 7.81
CA ASP A 207 12.81 -23.71 9.00
C ASP A 207 12.81 -22.46 9.90
N TRP A 208 12.09 -22.57 11.01
CA TRP A 208 11.81 -21.44 11.90
C TRP A 208 13.02 -21.12 12.76
N ARG A 209 13.53 -19.90 12.61
CA ARG A 209 14.61 -19.39 13.45
C ARG A 209 14.10 -18.11 14.13
N GLY A 210 14.14 -18.06 15.46
CA GLY A 210 13.77 -16.85 16.21
C GLY A 210 12.43 -16.87 16.97
N GLY A 211 11.76 -18.02 17.10
CA GLY A 211 10.68 -18.21 18.09
C GLY A 211 9.31 -17.60 17.76
N LYS A 212 9.07 -17.11 16.54
CA LYS A 212 7.79 -16.56 16.05
C LYS A 212 7.15 -17.42 14.94
N GLY A 213 7.10 -18.73 15.14
CA GLY A 213 6.83 -19.71 14.08
C GLY A 213 5.48 -19.64 13.36
N ALA A 214 4.36 -19.41 14.06
CA ALA A 214 3.04 -19.47 13.42
C ALA A 214 2.70 -18.27 12.50
N PRO A 215 2.99 -17.01 12.86
CA PRO A 215 2.68 -15.86 12.01
C PRO A 215 3.41 -15.85 10.66
N ILE A 216 4.68 -16.28 10.61
CA ILE A 216 5.48 -16.19 9.39
C ILE A 216 4.98 -17.10 8.28
N VAL A 217 4.40 -18.25 8.63
CA VAL A 217 3.79 -19.17 7.66
C VAL A 217 2.63 -18.49 6.94
N GLU A 218 1.74 -17.83 7.68
CA GLU A 218 0.59 -17.15 7.10
C GLU A 218 1.04 -15.93 6.26
N ASP A 219 2.08 -15.23 6.69
CA ASP A 219 2.67 -14.15 5.90
C ASP A 219 3.27 -14.69 4.58
N VAL A 220 3.98 -15.82 4.60
CA VAL A 220 4.51 -16.45 3.36
C VAL A 220 3.36 -16.85 2.43
N LYS A 221 2.29 -17.45 2.96
CA LYS A 221 1.11 -17.81 2.15
C LYS A 221 0.44 -16.58 1.52
N ASP A 222 0.23 -15.51 2.29
CA ASP A 222 -0.31 -14.22 1.80
C ASP A 222 0.59 -13.57 0.74
N ALA A 223 1.90 -13.83 0.80
CA ALA A 223 2.86 -13.34 -0.17
C ALA A 223 2.87 -14.12 -1.50
N VAL A 224 2.23 -15.29 -1.59
CA VAL A 224 2.11 -16.06 -2.85
C VAL A 224 0.93 -15.52 -3.67
N PRO A 225 1.15 -14.95 -4.86
CA PRO A 225 0.09 -14.29 -5.61
C PRO A 225 -1.07 -15.21 -6.01
N GLY A 226 -2.29 -14.78 -5.70
CA GLY A 226 -3.51 -15.41 -6.19
C GLY A 226 -3.91 -16.72 -5.52
N ILE A 227 -3.18 -17.20 -4.51
CA ILE A 227 -3.52 -18.43 -3.79
C ILE A 227 -4.23 -18.08 -2.48
N ALA A 228 -5.47 -18.52 -2.29
CA ALA A 228 -6.18 -18.27 -1.04
C ALA A 228 -5.60 -19.13 0.10
N ASN A 229 -5.61 -18.61 1.34
CA ASN A 229 -5.08 -19.35 2.51
C ASN A 229 -5.75 -20.73 2.71
N SER A 230 -7.02 -20.87 2.32
CA SER A 230 -7.76 -22.14 2.39
C SER A 230 -7.36 -23.19 1.35
N GLU A 231 -6.65 -22.80 0.28
CA GLU A 231 -6.18 -23.75 -0.75
C GLU A 231 -4.92 -24.51 -0.32
N TRP A 232 -4.18 -23.99 0.65
CA TRP A 232 -2.97 -24.61 1.16
C TRP A 232 -3.30 -25.86 1.97
N GLN A 233 -2.69 -26.97 1.58
CA GLN A 233 -2.73 -28.23 2.31
C GLN A 233 -1.48 -28.40 3.15
N ILE A 234 -1.62 -29.01 4.32
CA ILE A 234 -0.50 -29.30 5.23
C ILE A 234 0.13 -30.62 4.81
N ILE A 235 1.44 -30.63 4.66
CA ILE A 235 2.24 -31.85 4.63
C ILE A 235 2.61 -32.16 6.08
N PRO A 236 2.12 -33.28 6.65
CA PRO A 236 2.49 -33.66 8.01
C PRO A 236 4.03 -33.80 8.13
N PRO A 237 4.61 -33.40 9.27
CA PRO A 237 6.04 -33.57 9.49
C PRO A 237 6.41 -35.05 9.35
N GLY A 238 7.48 -35.31 8.61
CA GLY A 238 8.03 -36.65 8.42
C GLY A 238 8.99 -37.02 9.55
N PRO A 239 9.46 -38.29 9.60
CA PRO A 239 10.39 -38.75 10.64
C PRO A 239 11.74 -38.00 10.66
N LEU A 240 12.11 -37.32 9.56
CA LEU A 240 13.36 -36.59 9.41
C LEU A 240 13.19 -35.05 9.36
N ARG A 241 11.95 -34.53 9.35
CA ARG A 241 11.68 -33.08 9.20
C ARG A 241 10.53 -32.70 10.12
N LEU A 242 10.85 -31.89 11.15
CA LEU A 242 9.91 -31.50 12.20
C LEU A 242 9.06 -30.26 11.84
N ASP A 243 9.48 -29.50 10.84
CA ASP A 243 8.78 -28.27 10.44
C ASP A 243 7.60 -28.57 9.51
N PRO A 244 6.47 -27.85 9.66
CA PRO A 244 5.33 -28.01 8.76
C PRO A 244 5.70 -27.51 7.36
N ALA A 245 5.48 -28.36 6.36
CA ALA A 245 5.50 -27.97 4.96
C ALA A 245 4.07 -27.82 4.47
N PHE A 246 3.86 -26.99 3.45
CA PHE A 246 2.56 -26.76 2.85
C PHE A 246 2.68 -26.93 1.35
N PHE A 247 1.59 -27.34 0.71
CA PHE A 247 1.53 -27.42 -0.73
C PHE A 247 0.20 -26.94 -1.28
N VAL A 248 0.21 -26.56 -2.54
CA VAL A 248 -0.96 -26.21 -3.32
C VAL A 248 -0.74 -26.61 -4.78
N TYR A 249 -1.83 -26.94 -5.46
CA TYR A 249 -1.81 -27.20 -6.90
C TYR A 249 -1.94 -25.90 -7.68
N VAL A 250 -1.01 -25.68 -8.59
CA VAL A 250 -1.01 -24.57 -9.55
C VAL A 250 -0.89 -25.12 -10.97
N ASP A 251 -1.29 -24.33 -11.94
CA ASP A 251 -1.21 -24.70 -13.35
C ASP A 251 -0.09 -23.91 -14.04
N ASP A 252 0.39 -24.41 -15.19
CA ASP A 252 1.43 -23.75 -15.99
C ASP A 252 1.03 -22.33 -16.41
N SER A 253 -0.27 -22.04 -16.54
CA SER A 253 -0.74 -20.70 -16.87
C SER A 253 -0.50 -19.70 -15.74
N TRP A 254 -0.66 -20.12 -14.48
CA TRP A 254 -0.32 -19.30 -13.31
C TRP A 254 1.18 -19.04 -13.24
N VAL A 255 1.99 -20.06 -13.52
CA VAL A 255 3.46 -19.92 -13.60
C VAL A 255 3.85 -18.92 -14.70
N GLY A 256 3.25 -19.03 -15.89
CA GLY A 256 3.44 -18.08 -16.98
C GLY A 256 3.09 -16.66 -16.58
N ARG A 257 1.91 -16.43 -15.97
CA ARG A 257 1.50 -15.10 -15.49
C ARG A 257 2.44 -14.53 -14.44
N LEU A 258 2.94 -15.36 -13.54
CA LEU A 258 3.91 -14.93 -12.54
C LEU A 258 5.22 -14.45 -13.19
N MET A 259 5.72 -15.20 -14.18
CA MET A 259 6.92 -14.81 -14.93
C MET A 259 6.69 -13.55 -15.77
N ASP A 260 5.55 -13.45 -16.45
CA ASP A 260 5.20 -12.31 -17.29
C ASP A 260 5.08 -11.04 -16.43
N ALA A 261 4.36 -11.10 -15.32
CA ALA A 261 4.21 -9.96 -14.40
C ALA A 261 5.57 -9.52 -13.81
N ALA A 262 6.44 -10.48 -13.47
CA ALA A 262 7.78 -10.17 -12.98
C ALA A 262 8.67 -9.51 -14.05
N SER A 263 8.53 -9.94 -15.31
CA SER A 263 9.25 -9.39 -16.46
C SER A 263 8.75 -7.99 -16.84
N GLU A 264 7.43 -7.79 -16.85
CA GLU A 264 6.79 -6.54 -17.25
C GLU A 264 6.95 -5.42 -16.21
N HIS A 265 6.74 -5.74 -14.93
CA HIS A 265 6.67 -4.73 -13.87
C HIS A 265 7.91 -4.69 -12.98
N GLY A 266 8.71 -5.75 -12.97
CA GLY A 266 9.80 -5.93 -12.02
C GLY A 266 9.32 -6.35 -10.63
N LEU A 267 10.26 -6.90 -9.85
CA LEU A 267 9.96 -7.55 -8.57
C LEU A 267 9.44 -6.57 -7.50
N GLU A 268 9.93 -5.33 -7.49
CA GLU A 268 9.51 -4.34 -6.49
C GLU A 268 8.06 -3.93 -6.64
N VAL A 269 7.61 -3.72 -7.89
CA VAL A 269 6.22 -3.38 -8.21
C VAL A 269 5.32 -4.58 -7.93
N LEU A 270 5.74 -5.78 -8.32
CA LEU A 270 4.98 -7.01 -8.06
C LEU A 270 4.85 -7.32 -6.56
N ALA A 271 5.86 -6.99 -5.75
CA ALA A 271 5.80 -7.15 -4.29
C ALA A 271 4.84 -6.14 -3.64
N ALA A 272 4.72 -4.95 -4.21
CA ALA A 272 3.75 -3.94 -3.79
C ALA A 272 2.32 -4.34 -4.19
N ASP A 273 2.14 -4.89 -5.39
CA ASP A 273 0.86 -5.31 -5.93
C ASP A 273 0.90 -6.74 -6.53
N PRO A 274 0.64 -7.78 -5.71
CA PRO A 274 0.61 -9.16 -6.19
C PRO A 274 -0.60 -9.46 -7.09
N ASN A 275 -1.61 -8.58 -7.17
CA ASN A 275 -2.79 -8.81 -8.01
C ASN A 275 -2.47 -8.74 -9.50
N LEU A 276 -1.32 -8.16 -9.87
CA LEU A 276 -0.80 -8.16 -11.24
C LEU A 276 -0.68 -9.58 -11.84
N VAL A 277 -0.56 -10.63 -11.01
CA VAL A 277 -0.54 -12.04 -11.47
C VAL A 277 -1.94 -12.58 -11.82
N VAL A 278 -3.00 -12.05 -11.23
CA VAL A 278 -4.38 -12.56 -11.35
C VAL A 278 -5.32 -11.66 -12.16
N ASP A 279 -4.95 -10.40 -12.39
CA ASP A 279 -5.78 -9.42 -13.11
C ASP A 279 -5.74 -9.53 -14.64
N GLN A 280 -5.00 -10.49 -15.19
CA GLN A 280 -4.98 -10.70 -16.64
C GLN A 280 -6.30 -11.31 -17.14
N ARG A 281 -6.98 -10.59 -18.05
CA ARG A 281 -8.17 -11.08 -18.74
C ARG A 281 -7.77 -11.99 -19.90
N ASP A 282 -8.33 -13.19 -19.96
CA ASP A 282 -8.22 -14.08 -21.12
C ASP A 282 -9.43 -14.00 -22.07
N GLY A 283 -10.39 -13.12 -21.76
CA GLY A 283 -11.58 -12.89 -22.58
C GLY A 283 -12.58 -14.05 -22.55
N ALA A 284 -12.43 -15.03 -21.65
CA ALA A 284 -13.36 -16.15 -21.52
C ALA A 284 -14.18 -16.07 -20.22
N ALA A 285 -15.43 -16.54 -20.27
CA ALA A 285 -16.29 -16.70 -19.11
C ALA A 285 -15.96 -18.02 -18.39
N HIS A 286 -15.40 -17.92 -17.18
CA HIS A 286 -15.04 -19.06 -16.36
C HIS A 286 -16.15 -19.43 -15.37
N THR A 287 -16.32 -20.73 -15.15
CA THR A 287 -17.28 -21.25 -14.16
C THR A 287 -16.56 -21.53 -12.85
N ILE A 288 -17.14 -21.09 -11.73
CA ILE A 288 -16.66 -21.45 -10.38
C ILE A 288 -17.64 -22.40 -9.69
N GLN A 289 -17.17 -23.11 -8.67
CA GLN A 289 -18.03 -23.97 -7.86
C GLN A 289 -18.68 -23.15 -6.72
N GLY A 290 -20.01 -23.02 -6.74
CA GLY A 290 -20.82 -22.30 -5.75
C GLY A 290 -21.14 -20.85 -6.15
N ASN A 291 -22.44 -20.51 -6.23
CA ASN A 291 -22.90 -19.21 -6.71
C ASN A 291 -22.71 -18.05 -5.71
N SER A 292 -22.80 -18.32 -4.40
CA SER A 292 -22.67 -17.28 -3.36
C SER A 292 -21.27 -16.68 -3.26
N THR A 293 -20.26 -17.40 -3.75
CA THR A 293 -18.85 -17.02 -3.72
C THR A 293 -18.50 -15.95 -4.76
N VAL A 294 -19.20 -15.92 -5.91
CA VAL A 294 -18.94 -14.92 -6.97
C VAL A 294 -19.35 -13.52 -6.53
N THR A 295 -20.54 -13.37 -5.95
CA THR A 295 -21.09 -12.05 -5.61
C THR A 295 -20.28 -11.37 -4.51
N ALA A 296 -19.88 -12.13 -3.48
CA ALA A 296 -18.97 -11.63 -2.44
C ALA A 296 -17.60 -11.28 -3.03
N ALA A 297 -17.02 -12.16 -3.85
CA ALA A 297 -15.73 -11.91 -4.47
C ALA A 297 -15.72 -10.69 -5.42
N TYR A 298 -16.81 -10.46 -6.14
CA TYR A 298 -16.98 -9.27 -7.00
C TYR A 298 -17.05 -7.98 -6.18
N ALA A 299 -17.76 -7.99 -5.05
CA ALA A 299 -17.90 -6.82 -4.18
C ALA A 299 -16.62 -6.52 -3.38
N GLU A 300 -15.92 -7.55 -2.93
CA GLU A 300 -14.77 -7.46 -2.02
C GLU A 300 -13.42 -7.52 -2.77
N GLY A 301 -13.42 -7.81 -4.07
CA GLY A 301 -12.20 -7.93 -4.88
C GLY A 301 -11.38 -9.18 -4.55
N HIS A 302 -12.02 -10.25 -4.12
CA HIS A 302 -11.34 -11.50 -3.75
C HIS A 302 -11.03 -12.37 -4.98
N VAL A 303 -9.88 -13.04 -4.96
CA VAL A 303 -9.50 -14.01 -5.98
C VAL A 303 -10.37 -15.25 -5.86
N VAL A 304 -10.89 -15.72 -6.99
CA VAL A 304 -11.62 -16.99 -7.10
C VAL A 304 -10.89 -17.97 -8.01
N ARG A 305 -11.07 -19.27 -7.75
CA ARG A 305 -10.57 -20.36 -8.59
C ARG A 305 -11.71 -20.95 -9.43
N ALA A 306 -11.53 -20.94 -10.75
CA ALA A 306 -12.43 -21.57 -11.71
C ALA A 306 -12.27 -23.10 -11.73
N LEU A 307 -13.29 -23.79 -12.27
CA LEU A 307 -13.26 -25.22 -12.52
C LEU A 307 -12.06 -25.61 -13.38
N CYS A 308 -11.65 -24.79 -14.35
CA CYS A 308 -10.49 -25.02 -15.19
C CYS A 308 -9.13 -24.83 -14.49
N GLY A 309 -9.12 -24.41 -13.21
CA GLY A 309 -7.89 -24.11 -12.45
C GLY A 309 -7.52 -22.63 -12.42
N ARG A 310 -8.01 -21.83 -13.39
CA ARG A 310 -7.69 -20.40 -13.50
C ARG A 310 -8.08 -19.63 -12.25
N ARG A 311 -7.19 -18.74 -11.80
CA ARG A 311 -7.40 -17.79 -10.70
C ARG A 311 -7.54 -16.38 -11.24
N PHE A 312 -8.58 -15.67 -10.80
CA PHE A 312 -8.88 -14.31 -11.26
C PHE A 312 -9.74 -13.56 -10.24
N ILE A 313 -9.75 -12.22 -10.32
CA ILE A 313 -10.70 -11.37 -9.58
C ILE A 313 -11.91 -11.10 -10.49
N PRO A 314 -13.15 -11.43 -10.09
CA PRO A 314 -14.33 -11.14 -10.90
C PRO A 314 -14.52 -9.62 -11.05
N GLN A 315 -14.41 -9.10 -12.27
CA GLN A 315 -14.52 -7.65 -12.55
C GLN A 315 -15.54 -7.30 -13.65
N ALA A 316 -16.01 -8.27 -14.41
CA ALA A 316 -16.87 -8.05 -15.58
C ALA A 316 -18.07 -9.00 -15.57
N ASP A 317 -19.15 -8.56 -16.23
CA ASP A 317 -20.30 -9.43 -16.49
C ASP A 317 -19.87 -10.58 -17.43
N PRO A 318 -19.97 -11.85 -17.00
CA PRO A 318 -19.59 -12.99 -17.82
C PRO A 318 -20.51 -13.19 -19.04
N SER A 319 -21.69 -12.55 -19.08
CA SER A 319 -22.66 -12.71 -20.18
C SER A 319 -22.14 -12.25 -21.55
N THR A 320 -21.10 -11.41 -21.57
CA THR A 320 -20.52 -10.85 -22.80
C THR A 320 -19.32 -11.63 -23.34
N ALA A 321 -18.85 -12.66 -22.63
CA ALA A 321 -17.66 -13.43 -23.01
C ALA A 321 -18.03 -14.88 -23.39
N PRO A 322 -17.34 -15.50 -24.37
CA PRO A 322 -17.54 -16.92 -24.69
C PRO A 322 -17.16 -17.81 -23.49
N PRO A 323 -17.89 -18.91 -23.23
CA PRO A 323 -17.57 -19.81 -22.12
C PRO A 323 -16.22 -20.49 -22.31
N CYS A 324 -15.49 -20.68 -21.21
CA CYS A 324 -14.23 -21.43 -21.20
C CYS A 324 -14.49 -22.92 -21.45
N SER A 325 -13.94 -23.47 -22.54
CA SER A 325 -14.11 -24.88 -22.92
C SER A 325 -13.67 -25.86 -21.82
N LYS A 326 -12.50 -25.61 -21.19
CA LYS A 326 -12.02 -26.44 -20.06
C LYS A 326 -13.01 -26.44 -18.87
N CYS A 327 -13.65 -25.31 -18.59
CA CYS A 327 -14.68 -25.23 -17.55
C CYS A 327 -15.94 -26.02 -17.94
N GLU A 328 -16.37 -25.94 -19.21
CA GLU A 328 -17.53 -26.68 -19.68
C GLU A 328 -17.32 -28.20 -19.63
N ASP A 329 -16.13 -28.66 -20.02
CA ASP A 329 -15.80 -30.09 -20.00
C ASP A 329 -15.74 -30.64 -18.57
N ARG A 330 -15.07 -29.92 -17.65
CA ARG A 330 -15.03 -30.30 -16.22
C ARG A 330 -16.42 -30.24 -15.58
N ARG A 331 -17.27 -29.28 -15.94
CA ARG A 331 -18.67 -29.22 -15.47
C ARG A 331 -19.46 -30.44 -15.92
N LYS A 332 -19.38 -30.83 -17.20
CA LYS A 332 -20.05 -32.02 -17.74
C LYS A 332 -19.60 -33.30 -17.03
N GLN A 333 -18.31 -33.40 -16.69
CA GLN A 333 -17.78 -34.55 -15.93
C GLN A 333 -18.32 -34.63 -14.50
N LEU A 334 -18.50 -33.49 -13.83
CA LEU A 334 -19.12 -33.42 -12.49
C LEU A 334 -20.62 -33.78 -12.53
N GLU A 335 -21.33 -33.34 -13.58
CA GLU A 335 -22.74 -33.67 -13.81
C GLU A 335 -22.94 -35.15 -14.16
N SER A 336 -22.03 -35.77 -14.91
CA SER A 336 -22.11 -37.21 -15.22
C SER A 336 -21.66 -38.11 -14.06
N GLY A 337 -20.73 -37.66 -13.23
CA GLY A 337 -20.30 -38.36 -12.01
C GLY A 337 -21.34 -38.38 -10.89
N SER A 338 -22.17 -37.32 -10.79
CA SER A 338 -23.24 -37.23 -9.78
C SER A 338 -24.50 -38.03 -10.12
N ALA A 339 -24.66 -38.49 -11.37
CA ALA A 339 -25.74 -39.36 -11.81
C ALA A 339 -25.46 -40.87 -11.58
N SER A 340 -24.28 -41.21 -11.05
CA SER A 340 -23.82 -42.61 -10.85
C SER A 340 -23.75 -43.05 -9.37
N THR A 341 -24.31 -42.25 -8.47
CA THR A 341 -24.52 -42.51 -7.03
C THR A 341 -25.97 -42.27 -6.69
#